data_AF-A0A4V4H643-F1
#
_entry.id   AF-A0A4V4H643-F1
#
_cell.length_a   1.000
_cell.length_b   1.000
_cell.length_c   1.000
_cell.angle_alpha   90.00
_cell.angle_beta   90.00
_cell.angle_gamma   90.00
#
_symmetry.space_group_name_H-M   'P 1'
#
loop_
_entity.id
_entity.type
_entity.pdbx_description
1 polymer ?
#
loop_
_entity_poly.entity_id
_entity_poly.type
_entity_poly.pdbx_seq_one_letter_code
_entity_poly.pdbx_strand_id
1 'polypeptide(L)'
;MDKKRVVIVGAGISGLAACKHVLERGFCPVVFEAEAGVGGLWAHTLASTRLQSPTWEYRFTDFPWPAGVTETCPRHEQVLGYLESYARHFDLLRWIKFESRVVAAEYVGASEEEMAAWELWAGNGEAFGGAAKGEWHVAVQHKGHDSTEIYRADFLILCIGRFSGVPNFPSFPPEKGPEVFDGEVMHSMDYFNLENPTAAALIKGKRGNQHFDIASECADANGVDMPCTMMLRTKRWMVYESAIERFPLYECFYRSRFSELLLHKPGEGVLLSLLATFLAPLRWLFSNIAGKLLQMEHAIAKTCNWYQNIASSNQSLLNGLSIDGEGELVVESDLVIFATGSKETRSQRHLHIQMVFDRLWQLIKHHYSSLQTFFFFSSVTCSHTCFQRVG
;
A
#
# COMPACT_ATOMS: atom_id res chain seq x y z
N MET A 1 18.18 27.32 -21.98
CA MET A 1 17.84 27.22 -20.54
C MET A 1 18.43 25.93 -20.04
N ASP A 2 19.19 25.98 -18.95
CA ASP A 2 19.72 24.77 -18.32
C ASP A 2 18.56 23.90 -17.83
N LYS A 3 18.63 22.58 -18.11
CA LYS A 3 17.61 21.64 -17.66
C LYS A 3 17.65 21.55 -16.14
N LYS A 4 16.51 21.71 -15.47
CA LYS A 4 16.42 21.56 -14.01
C LYS A 4 16.72 20.11 -13.60
N ARG A 5 17.49 19.97 -12.52
CA ARG A 5 17.95 18.69 -11.97
C ARG A 5 16.93 18.16 -10.97
N VAL A 6 16.62 16.87 -11.06
CA VAL A 6 15.64 16.22 -10.17
C VAL A 6 16.29 15.01 -9.53
N VAL A 7 16.25 14.89 -8.21
CA VAL A 7 16.60 13.64 -7.51
C VAL A 7 15.31 12.90 -7.17
N ILE A 8 15.26 11.61 -7.51
CA ILE A 8 14.15 10.71 -7.20
C ILE A 8 14.69 9.62 -6.28
N VAL A 9 13.98 9.33 -5.18
CA VAL A 9 14.41 8.34 -4.18
C VAL A 9 13.52 7.11 -4.25
N GLY A 10 14.05 5.99 -4.72
CA GLY A 10 13.36 4.72 -4.91
C GLY A 10 12.95 4.47 -6.37
N ALA A 11 13.15 3.24 -6.85
CA ALA A 11 12.81 2.74 -8.18
C ALA A 11 11.70 1.67 -8.15
N GLY A 12 10.80 1.77 -7.17
CA GLY A 12 9.50 1.09 -7.20
C GLY A 12 8.54 1.70 -8.23
N ILE A 13 7.28 1.26 -8.24
CA ILE A 13 6.25 1.72 -9.19
C ILE A 13 6.14 3.25 -9.28
N SER A 14 6.16 3.95 -8.14
CA SER A 14 6.08 5.42 -8.08
C SER A 14 7.34 6.09 -8.64
N GLY A 15 8.52 5.53 -8.39
CA GLY A 15 9.79 6.06 -8.87
C GLY A 15 9.94 5.96 -10.38
N LEU A 16 9.51 4.83 -10.96
CA LEU A 16 9.47 4.63 -12.41
C LEU A 16 8.52 5.62 -13.08
N ALA A 17 7.31 5.79 -12.54
CA ALA A 17 6.34 6.76 -13.04
C ALA A 17 6.86 8.20 -12.96
N ALA A 18 7.46 8.57 -11.82
CA ALA A 18 8.05 9.89 -11.61
C ALA A 18 9.19 10.16 -12.60
N CYS A 19 10.11 9.20 -12.77
CA CYS A 19 11.24 9.31 -13.68
C CYS A 19 10.79 9.57 -15.12
N LYS A 20 9.84 8.76 -15.63
CA LYS A 20 9.27 8.97 -16.96
C LYS A 20 8.62 10.34 -17.10
N HIS A 21 7.79 10.74 -16.13
CA HIS A 21 7.06 12.00 -16.21
C HIS A 21 8.00 13.21 -16.23
N VAL A 22 9.05 13.23 -15.42
CA VAL A 22 9.98 14.35 -15.41
C VAL A 22 10.84 14.40 -16.68
N LEU A 23 11.20 13.26 -17.26
CA LEU A 23 11.86 13.18 -18.56
C LEU A 23 10.99 13.79 -19.69
N GLU A 24 9.70 13.46 -19.72
CA GLU A 24 8.74 14.00 -20.70
C GLU A 24 8.56 15.51 -20.58
N ARG A 25 8.78 16.07 -19.39
CA ARG A 25 8.76 17.52 -19.14
C ARG A 25 10.10 18.20 -19.43
N GLY A 26 11.10 17.47 -19.90
CA GLY A 26 12.41 17.99 -20.28
C GLY A 26 13.38 18.20 -19.12
N PHE A 27 13.09 17.66 -17.94
CA PHE A 27 14.00 17.69 -16.78
C PHE A 27 15.14 16.67 -16.90
N CYS A 28 16.12 16.78 -16.00
CA CYS A 28 17.26 15.87 -15.89
C CYS A 28 17.21 15.11 -14.55
N PRO A 29 16.63 13.91 -14.51
CA PRO A 29 16.53 13.14 -13.28
C PRO A 29 17.79 12.34 -12.95
N VAL A 30 17.94 11.98 -11.68
CA VAL A 30 18.70 10.82 -11.22
C VAL A 30 17.83 10.10 -10.20
N VAL A 31 17.69 8.78 -10.36
CA VAL A 31 16.96 7.91 -9.43
C VAL A 31 17.97 7.16 -8.59
N PHE A 32 17.86 7.22 -7.27
CA PHE A 32 18.65 6.41 -6.36
C PHE A 32 17.80 5.27 -5.82
N GLU A 33 18.22 4.03 -6.08
CA GLU A 33 17.61 2.82 -5.57
C GLU A 33 18.59 2.13 -4.62
N ALA A 34 18.14 1.81 -3.41
CA ALA A 34 18.98 1.19 -2.38
C ALA A 34 19.35 -0.25 -2.74
N GLU A 35 18.58 -0.90 -3.61
CA GLU A 35 18.75 -2.28 -4.01
C GLU A 35 19.33 -2.44 -5.42
N ALA A 36 19.59 -3.69 -5.82
CA ALA A 36 20.20 -4.02 -7.11
C ALA A 36 19.21 -4.00 -8.30
N GLY A 37 17.91 -3.86 -8.05
CA GLY A 37 16.86 -3.97 -9.06
C GLY A 37 15.70 -3.01 -8.83
N VAL A 38 14.79 -2.95 -9.81
CA VAL A 38 13.55 -2.17 -9.71
C VAL A 38 12.45 -2.98 -9.03
N GLY A 39 11.33 -2.33 -8.72
CA GLY A 39 10.09 -3.02 -8.32
C GLY A 39 9.66 -2.77 -6.88
N GLY A 40 10.61 -2.46 -5.99
CA GLY A 40 10.34 -2.17 -4.58
C GLY A 40 9.61 -3.34 -3.91
N LEU A 41 8.41 -3.11 -3.37
CA LEU A 41 7.61 -4.13 -2.70
C LEU A 41 7.42 -5.42 -3.52
N TRP A 42 7.31 -5.32 -4.86
CA TRP A 42 7.10 -6.48 -5.72
C TRP A 42 8.34 -7.37 -5.89
N ALA A 43 9.52 -6.84 -5.56
CA ALA A 43 10.76 -7.62 -5.46
C ALA A 43 10.90 -8.34 -4.10
N HIS A 44 10.19 -7.88 -3.06
CA HIS A 44 10.25 -8.39 -1.68
C HIS A 44 8.87 -8.77 -1.17
N THR A 45 8.39 -9.91 -1.63
CA THR A 45 7.10 -10.45 -1.21
C THR A 45 7.09 -11.97 -1.33
N LEU A 46 6.06 -12.60 -0.77
CA LEU A 46 5.93 -14.05 -0.78
C LEU A 46 5.66 -14.57 -2.19
N ALA A 47 6.13 -15.79 -2.48
CA ALA A 47 5.82 -16.50 -3.72
C ALA A 47 4.31 -16.65 -3.99
N SER A 48 3.51 -16.72 -2.92
CA SER A 48 2.05 -16.79 -3.00
C SER A 48 1.38 -15.47 -3.35
N THR A 49 2.10 -14.33 -3.24
CA THR A 49 1.51 -13.00 -3.36
C THR A 49 1.04 -12.73 -4.78
N ARG A 50 -0.17 -12.20 -4.88
CA ARG A 50 -0.84 -11.81 -6.13
C ARG A 50 -1.33 -10.38 -6.03
N LEU A 51 -1.64 -9.77 -7.17
CA LEU A 51 -2.39 -8.53 -7.18
C LEU A 51 -3.74 -8.71 -6.48
N GLN A 52 -4.15 -7.71 -5.70
CA GLN A 52 -5.48 -7.65 -5.09
C GLN A 52 -6.47 -6.86 -5.97
N SER A 53 -6.03 -6.49 -7.17
CA SER A 53 -6.81 -5.71 -8.12
C SER A 53 -6.54 -6.24 -9.53
N PRO A 54 -7.53 -6.18 -10.42
CA PRO A 54 -7.37 -6.69 -11.76
C PRO A 54 -6.33 -5.91 -12.58
N THR A 55 -5.70 -6.59 -13.53
CA THR A 55 -4.65 -6.05 -14.41
C THR A 55 -5.03 -4.73 -15.11
N TRP A 56 -6.27 -4.57 -15.56
CA TRP A 56 -6.70 -3.35 -16.25
C TRP A 56 -6.69 -2.09 -15.39
N GLU A 57 -6.68 -2.24 -14.07
CA GLU A 57 -6.58 -1.16 -13.09
C GLU A 57 -5.15 -0.98 -12.57
N TYR A 58 -4.40 -2.07 -12.52
CA TYR A 58 -3.00 -2.05 -12.12
C TYR A 58 -2.07 -1.96 -13.34
N ARG A 59 -2.24 -0.92 -14.17
CA ARG A 59 -1.38 -0.66 -15.34
C ARG A 59 -1.04 0.82 -15.47
N PHE A 60 0.08 1.10 -16.09
CA PHE A 60 0.40 2.46 -16.49
C PHE A 60 -0.50 2.84 -17.66
N THR A 61 -0.92 4.10 -17.72
CA THR A 61 -1.94 4.57 -18.67
C THR A 61 -1.54 4.39 -20.13
N ASP A 62 -0.24 4.33 -20.40
CA ASP A 62 0.39 4.25 -21.71
C ASP A 62 1.26 2.99 -21.88
N PHE A 63 1.12 2.02 -20.98
CA PHE A 63 1.83 0.75 -21.08
C PHE A 63 0.91 -0.40 -20.62
N PRO A 64 0.31 -1.15 -21.56
CA PRO A 64 -0.58 -2.25 -21.21
C PRO A 64 0.21 -3.46 -20.69
N TRP A 65 -0.50 -4.36 -20.01
CA TRP A 65 0.05 -5.66 -19.66
C TRP A 65 0.45 -6.47 -20.91
N PRO A 66 1.51 -7.30 -20.84
CA PRO A 66 1.86 -8.20 -21.93
C PRO A 66 0.72 -9.18 -22.23
N ALA A 67 0.49 -9.48 -23.51
CA ALA A 67 -0.59 -10.39 -23.95
C ALA A 67 -0.50 -11.81 -23.36
N GLY A 68 0.69 -12.22 -22.90
CA GLY A 68 0.90 -13.51 -22.23
C GLY A 68 0.42 -13.56 -20.78
N VAL A 69 0.09 -12.43 -20.15
CA VAL A 69 -0.51 -12.38 -18.82
C VAL A 69 -2.03 -12.42 -18.99
N THR A 70 -2.61 -13.60 -18.75
CA THR A 70 -4.05 -13.84 -18.95
C THR A 70 -4.85 -13.80 -17.66
N GLU A 71 -4.17 -13.89 -16.51
CA GLU A 71 -4.79 -13.85 -15.20
C GLU A 71 -5.37 -12.46 -14.87
N THR A 72 -6.53 -12.45 -14.22
CA THR A 72 -7.14 -11.22 -13.69
C THR A 72 -6.26 -10.60 -12.62
N CYS A 73 -5.85 -11.40 -11.63
CA CYS A 73 -4.92 -11.01 -10.57
C CYS A 73 -3.60 -11.81 -10.66
N PRO A 74 -2.59 -11.32 -11.41
CA PRO A 74 -1.32 -12.01 -11.62
C PRO A 74 -0.47 -12.10 -10.35
N ARG A 75 0.49 -13.04 -10.36
CA ARG A 75 1.46 -13.25 -9.27
C ARG A 75 2.53 -12.16 -9.25
N HIS A 76 3.19 -11.98 -8.10
CA HIS A 76 4.21 -10.96 -7.92
C HIS A 76 5.33 -11.00 -8.98
N GLU A 77 5.75 -12.18 -9.44
CA GLU A 77 6.76 -12.35 -10.50
C GLU A 77 6.33 -11.69 -11.82
N GLN A 78 5.07 -11.84 -12.20
CA GLN A 78 4.50 -11.23 -13.40
C GLN A 78 4.41 -9.71 -13.23
N VAL A 79 4.09 -9.22 -12.03
CA VAL A 79 4.10 -7.78 -11.72
C VAL A 79 5.50 -7.20 -11.81
N LEU A 80 6.50 -7.87 -11.22
CA LEU A 80 7.89 -7.46 -11.29
C LEU A 80 8.37 -7.43 -12.75
N GLY A 81 8.10 -8.48 -13.52
CA GLY A 81 8.42 -8.55 -14.95
C GLY A 81 7.75 -7.44 -15.78
N TYR A 82 6.53 -7.05 -15.43
CA TYR A 82 5.85 -5.90 -16.02
C TYR A 82 6.54 -4.57 -15.69
N LEU A 83 6.94 -4.34 -14.44
CA LEU A 83 7.67 -3.13 -14.02
C LEU A 83 9.06 -3.04 -14.68
N GLU A 84 9.77 -4.16 -14.79
CA GLU A 84 11.03 -4.22 -15.52
C GLU A 84 10.83 -3.93 -17.01
N SER A 85 9.78 -4.49 -17.61
CA SER A 85 9.46 -4.26 -19.02
C SER A 85 9.12 -2.80 -19.28
N TYR A 86 8.40 -2.14 -18.37
CA TYR A 86 8.14 -0.71 -18.41
C TYR A 86 9.43 0.11 -18.34
N ALA A 87 10.31 -0.21 -17.37
CA ALA A 87 11.58 0.48 -17.20
C ALA A 87 12.50 0.34 -18.42
N ARG A 88 12.51 -0.84 -19.08
CA ARG A 88 13.24 -1.07 -20.33
C ARG A 88 12.61 -0.35 -21.51
N HIS A 89 11.28 -0.41 -21.65
CA HIS A 89 10.54 0.18 -22.78
C HIS A 89 10.73 1.69 -22.87
N PHE A 90 10.67 2.38 -21.73
CA PHE A 90 10.89 3.83 -21.64
C PHE A 90 12.34 4.21 -21.35
N ASP A 91 13.26 3.25 -21.40
CA ASP A 91 14.71 3.50 -21.27
C ASP A 91 15.07 4.22 -19.95
N LEU A 92 14.36 3.87 -18.88
CA LEU A 92 14.49 4.50 -17.56
C LEU A 92 15.72 3.99 -16.81
N LEU A 93 16.15 2.76 -17.08
CA LEU A 93 17.23 2.09 -16.34
C LEU A 93 18.55 2.89 -16.32
N ARG A 94 18.88 3.63 -17.38
CA ARG A 94 20.09 4.46 -17.44
C ARG A 94 20.08 5.65 -16.46
N TRP A 95 18.90 6.03 -15.97
CA TRP A 95 18.72 7.12 -15.01
C TRP A 95 18.72 6.61 -13.57
N ILE A 96 18.79 5.30 -13.36
CA ILE A 96 18.74 4.66 -12.05
C ILE A 96 20.16 4.27 -11.63
N LYS A 97 20.55 4.74 -10.45
CA LYS A 97 21.72 4.29 -9.72
C LYS A 97 21.26 3.29 -8.67
N PHE A 98 21.46 2.01 -8.96
CA PHE A 98 21.20 0.91 -8.03
C PHE A 98 22.23 0.86 -6.91
N GLU A 99 21.92 0.10 -5.87
CA GLU A 99 22.77 -0.10 -4.69
C GLU A 99 23.26 1.23 -4.09
N SER A 100 22.40 2.25 -4.15
CA SER A 100 22.68 3.64 -3.80
C SER A 100 21.61 4.13 -2.83
N ARG A 101 21.92 4.08 -1.54
CA ARG A 101 20.98 4.42 -0.47
C ARG A 101 21.03 5.91 -0.15
N VAL A 102 19.91 6.59 -0.25
CA VAL A 102 19.77 7.96 0.27
C VAL A 102 19.66 7.89 1.80
N VAL A 103 20.57 8.58 2.50
CA VAL A 103 20.67 8.57 3.97
C VAL A 103 20.22 9.88 4.61
N ALA A 104 20.30 10.99 3.86
CA ALA A 104 19.80 12.29 4.30
C ALA A 104 19.43 13.17 3.09
N ALA A 105 18.54 14.13 3.32
CA ALA A 105 18.27 15.21 2.38
C ALA A 105 18.00 16.48 3.17
N GLU A 106 18.62 17.58 2.75
CA GLU A 106 18.48 18.90 3.34
C GLU A 106 18.26 19.93 2.24
N TYR A 107 17.47 20.96 2.52
CA TYR A 107 17.31 22.08 1.61
C TYR A 107 18.27 23.19 2.05
N VAL A 108 19.11 23.65 1.13
CA VAL A 108 20.10 24.70 1.39
C VAL A 108 19.65 25.97 0.69
N GLY A 109 19.57 27.07 1.45
CA GLY A 109 19.24 28.39 0.91
C GLY A 109 17.91 29.00 1.39
N ALA A 110 17.28 28.39 2.39
CA ALA A 110 16.18 28.96 3.17
C ALA A 110 16.34 28.58 4.65
N SER A 111 15.86 29.40 5.58
CA SER A 111 15.85 29.06 7.01
C SER A 111 14.75 28.05 7.34
N GLU A 112 14.84 27.37 8.49
CA GLU A 112 13.79 26.45 8.94
C GLU A 112 12.44 27.17 9.11
N GLU A 113 12.44 28.41 9.58
CA GLU A 113 11.24 29.24 9.70
C GLU A 113 10.63 29.58 8.34
N GLU A 114 11.46 29.91 7.36
CA GLU A 114 11.02 30.15 5.99
C GLU A 114 10.42 28.87 5.38
N MET A 115 11.08 27.73 5.55
CA MET A 115 10.60 26.43 5.08
C MET A 115 9.30 26.00 5.76
N ALA A 116 9.15 26.27 7.06
CA ALA A 116 7.93 25.98 7.82
C ALA A 116 6.75 26.84 7.37
N ALA A 117 7.01 28.05 6.88
CA ALA A 117 6.00 28.94 6.31
C ALA A 117 5.55 28.52 4.89
N TRP A 118 6.26 27.61 4.22
CA TRP A 118 5.85 27.13 2.91
C TRP A 118 4.56 26.31 2.99
N GLU A 119 3.62 26.60 2.09
CA GLU A 119 2.45 25.75 1.90
C GLU A 119 2.88 24.40 1.28
N LEU A 120 2.27 23.27 1.66
CA LEU A 120 2.56 21.93 1.08
C LEU A 120 2.15 21.83 -0.41
N TRP A 121 1.68 22.92 -1.00
CA TRP A 121 1.59 23.13 -2.43
C TRP A 121 1.88 24.60 -2.66
N ALA A 122 2.71 24.96 -3.63
CA ALA A 122 2.86 26.35 -4.06
C ALA A 122 1.55 26.81 -4.73
N GLY A 123 0.48 26.98 -3.95
CA GLY A 123 -0.91 27.22 -4.35
C GLY A 123 -1.14 28.49 -5.18
N ASN A 124 -0.06 29.15 -5.60
CA ASN A 124 0.00 30.22 -6.57
C ASN A 124 0.31 29.75 -8.00
N GLY A 125 0.51 28.45 -8.24
CA GLY A 125 0.82 27.91 -9.57
C GLY A 125 2.28 28.07 -9.99
N GLU A 126 3.15 28.53 -9.10
CA GLU A 126 4.60 28.62 -9.33
C GLU A 126 5.31 27.41 -8.71
N ALA A 127 6.49 27.05 -9.22
CA ALA A 127 7.33 26.06 -8.54
C ALA A 127 7.81 26.64 -7.19
N PHE A 128 8.08 25.77 -6.20
CA PHE A 128 8.79 26.17 -4.98
C PHE A 128 9.97 27.09 -5.35
N GLY A 129 10.00 28.28 -4.78
CA GLY A 129 11.13 29.19 -4.97
C GLY A 129 11.12 30.03 -6.25
N GLY A 130 9.95 30.50 -6.72
CA GLY A 130 9.88 31.56 -7.75
C GLY A 130 10.77 32.80 -7.45
N ALA A 131 11.13 33.00 -6.17
CA ALA A 131 12.16 33.96 -5.72
C ALA A 131 13.32 33.37 -4.89
N ALA A 132 13.25 32.09 -4.45
CA ALA A 132 14.23 31.52 -3.52
C ALA A 132 15.33 30.74 -4.25
N LYS A 133 16.60 31.12 -4.04
CA LYS A 133 17.80 30.59 -4.73
C LYS A 133 18.34 29.28 -4.11
N GLY A 134 17.51 28.49 -3.44
CA GLY A 134 17.98 27.28 -2.76
C GLY A 134 18.02 26.03 -3.65
N GLU A 135 18.72 25.01 -3.18
CA GLU A 135 18.81 23.69 -3.81
C GLU A 135 18.77 22.58 -2.76
N TRP A 136 18.34 21.39 -3.17
CA TRP A 136 18.39 20.19 -2.34
C TRP A 136 19.80 19.60 -2.37
N HIS A 137 20.33 19.29 -1.19
CA HIS A 137 21.53 18.49 -0.99
C HIS A 137 21.09 17.12 -0.48
N VAL A 138 21.36 16.08 -1.28
CA VAL A 138 20.94 14.70 -1.02
C VAL A 138 22.18 13.84 -0.79
N ALA A 139 22.29 13.31 0.42
CA ALA A 139 23.40 12.48 0.85
C ALA A 139 23.13 11.01 0.49
N VAL A 140 24.01 10.41 -0.31
CA VAL A 140 23.87 9.06 -0.87
C VAL A 140 25.07 8.20 -0.51
N GLN A 141 24.80 7.01 0.02
CA GLN A 141 25.79 5.99 0.30
C GLN A 141 25.71 4.89 -0.76
N HIS A 142 26.77 4.71 -1.53
CA HIS A 142 26.88 3.64 -2.53
C HIS A 142 27.40 2.35 -1.87
N LYS A 143 26.85 1.20 -2.26
CA LYS A 143 27.31 -0.10 -1.76
C LYS A 143 28.78 -0.31 -2.12
N GLY A 144 29.57 -0.73 -1.14
CA GLY A 144 31.02 -0.92 -1.30
C GLY A 144 31.85 0.36 -1.19
N HIS A 145 31.21 1.51 -0.91
CA HIS A 145 31.90 2.77 -0.64
C HIS A 145 31.60 3.21 0.80
N ASP A 146 32.66 3.52 1.57
CA ASP A 146 32.52 3.96 2.96
C ASP A 146 32.10 5.43 3.09
N SER A 147 32.28 6.22 2.02
CA SER A 147 31.97 7.65 2.00
C SER A 147 30.58 7.93 1.45
N THR A 148 29.92 8.91 2.03
CA THR A 148 28.66 9.48 1.53
C THR A 148 28.95 10.58 0.50
N GLU A 149 28.31 10.50 -0.66
CA GLU A 149 28.36 11.52 -1.72
C GLU A 149 27.16 12.47 -1.62
N ILE A 150 27.37 13.76 -1.92
CA ILE A 150 26.31 14.77 -1.91
C ILE A 150 25.90 15.12 -3.34
N TYR A 151 24.63 14.88 -3.65
CA TYR A 151 24.00 15.22 -4.92
C TYR A 151 23.15 16.48 -4.78
N ARG A 152 23.30 17.39 -5.74
CA ARG A 152 22.60 18.68 -5.74
C ARG A 152 21.49 18.71 -6.76
N ALA A 153 20.30 19.15 -6.37
CA ALA A 153 19.12 19.16 -7.24
C ALA A 153 18.21 20.36 -7.03
N ASP A 154 17.52 20.77 -8.08
CA ASP A 154 16.46 21.79 -7.99
C ASP A 154 15.20 21.21 -7.33
N PHE A 155 14.91 19.92 -7.57
CA PHE A 155 13.74 19.23 -7.04
C PHE A 155 14.11 17.86 -6.45
N LEU A 156 13.37 17.45 -5.42
CA LEU A 156 13.45 16.14 -4.78
C LEU A 156 12.08 15.46 -4.85
N ILE A 157 12.03 14.20 -5.29
CA ILE A 157 10.80 13.39 -5.30
C ILE A 157 11.04 12.14 -4.47
N LEU A 158 10.24 11.94 -3.42
CA LEU A 158 10.34 10.76 -2.55
C LEU A 158 9.40 9.66 -3.02
N CYS A 159 9.95 8.50 -3.38
CA CYS A 159 9.24 7.31 -3.85
C CYS A 159 9.60 6.08 -3.00
N ILE A 160 9.81 6.29 -1.70
CA ILE A 160 10.29 5.28 -0.73
C ILE A 160 9.23 4.25 -0.29
N GLY A 161 7.97 4.45 -0.69
CA GLY A 161 6.84 3.63 -0.24
C GLY A 161 6.45 3.87 1.21
N ARG A 162 5.35 3.23 1.65
CA ARG A 162 4.83 3.34 3.03
C ARG A 162 5.03 2.07 3.86
N PHE A 163 5.31 0.93 3.23
CA PHE A 163 5.27 -0.38 3.89
C PHE A 163 6.66 -0.96 4.17
N SER A 164 7.68 -0.12 4.35
CA SER A 164 9.07 -0.53 4.55
C SER A 164 9.69 0.13 5.78
N GLY A 165 10.72 -0.52 6.33
CA GLY A 165 11.64 0.06 7.32
C GLY A 165 11.25 -0.18 8.77
N VAL A 166 10.05 0.24 9.21
CA VAL A 166 9.67 0.12 10.63
C VAL A 166 8.30 -0.55 10.83
N PRO A 167 8.28 -1.76 11.44
CA PRO A 167 7.05 -2.47 11.72
C PRO A 167 6.21 -1.77 12.79
N ASN A 168 4.88 -1.82 12.66
CA ASN A 168 3.96 -1.24 13.63
C ASN A 168 3.64 -2.21 14.76
N PHE A 169 4.58 -2.51 15.66
CA PHE A 169 4.26 -3.39 16.78
C PHE A 169 3.21 -2.78 17.74
N PRO A 170 2.18 -3.55 18.14
CA PRO A 170 1.28 -3.16 19.21
C PRO A 170 2.02 -3.06 20.54
N SER A 171 1.58 -2.14 21.40
CA SER A 171 2.09 -2.02 22.76
C SER A 171 1.31 -2.95 23.70
N PHE A 172 2.03 -3.69 24.53
CA PHE A 172 1.44 -4.57 25.53
C PHE A 172 1.68 -4.02 26.95
N PRO A 173 0.76 -4.23 27.90
CA PRO A 173 1.05 -4.04 29.31
C PRO A 173 2.22 -4.94 29.75
N PRO A 174 2.93 -4.58 30.83
CA PRO A 174 3.97 -5.44 31.39
C PRO A 174 3.43 -6.84 31.69
N GLU A 175 4.24 -7.87 31.38
CA GLU A 175 3.94 -9.29 31.60
C GLU A 175 2.73 -9.80 30.79
N LYS A 176 2.35 -9.09 29.72
CA LYS A 176 1.23 -9.45 28.84
C LYS A 176 1.58 -9.35 27.36
N GLY A 177 2.86 -9.15 27.03
CA GLY A 177 3.37 -9.05 25.68
C GLY A 177 4.12 -10.30 25.21
N PRO A 178 4.90 -10.17 24.12
CA PRO A 178 5.73 -11.25 23.59
C PRO A 178 6.71 -11.84 24.61
N GLU A 179 7.07 -11.10 25.64
CA GLU A 179 8.05 -11.50 26.67
C GLU A 179 7.60 -12.67 27.56
N VAL A 180 6.30 -12.94 27.65
CA VAL A 180 5.74 -14.08 28.41
C VAL A 180 5.32 -15.25 27.53
N PHE A 181 5.54 -15.14 26.21
CA PHE A 181 5.19 -16.18 25.26
C PHE A 181 6.40 -17.05 24.95
N ASP A 182 6.29 -18.35 25.22
CA ASP A 182 7.39 -19.33 25.03
C ASP A 182 7.64 -19.66 23.54
N GLY A 183 6.74 -19.29 22.65
CA GLY A 183 6.85 -19.49 21.21
C GLY A 183 7.53 -18.32 20.47
N GLU A 184 7.59 -18.43 19.15
CA GLU A 184 8.23 -17.40 18.32
C GLU A 184 7.25 -16.27 17.97
N VAL A 185 7.70 -15.01 18.10
CA VAL A 185 6.92 -13.83 17.77
C VAL A 185 7.68 -12.97 16.76
N MET A 186 7.02 -12.60 15.67
CA MET A 186 7.60 -11.69 14.67
C MET A 186 6.56 -10.78 14.00
N HIS A 187 7.01 -9.82 13.20
CA HIS A 187 6.13 -9.04 12.34
C HIS A 187 6.03 -9.65 10.94
N SER A 188 4.94 -9.41 10.23
CA SER A 188 4.78 -9.87 8.84
C SER A 188 5.84 -9.29 7.91
N MET A 189 6.37 -8.12 8.25
CA MET A 189 7.50 -7.50 7.52
C MET A 189 8.77 -8.36 7.62
N ASP A 190 9.06 -8.91 8.80
CA ASP A 190 10.22 -9.78 9.00
C ASP A 190 10.00 -11.10 8.26
N TYR A 191 8.78 -11.63 8.31
CA TYR A 191 8.38 -12.82 7.54
C TYR A 191 8.57 -12.63 6.03
N PHE A 192 8.15 -11.50 5.47
CA PHE A 192 8.31 -11.21 4.03
C PHE A 192 9.78 -11.01 3.60
N ASN A 193 10.67 -10.71 4.53
CA ASN A 193 12.10 -10.59 4.27
C ASN A 193 12.84 -11.94 4.33
N LEU A 194 12.16 -13.02 4.73
CA LEU A 194 12.74 -14.37 4.71
C LEU A 194 12.81 -14.91 3.28
N GLU A 195 13.84 -15.70 3.00
CA GLU A 195 13.86 -16.52 1.78
C GLU A 195 12.71 -17.53 1.81
N ASN A 196 12.11 -17.80 0.64
CA ASN A 196 10.94 -18.68 0.51
C ASN A 196 11.10 -20.05 1.23
N PRO A 197 12.24 -20.77 1.14
CA PRO A 197 12.42 -22.04 1.87
C PRO A 197 12.39 -21.86 3.39
N THR A 198 12.95 -20.75 3.88
CA THR A 198 13.01 -20.41 5.31
C THR A 198 11.62 -20.04 5.82
N ALA A 199 10.87 -19.22 5.07
CA ALA A 199 9.48 -18.89 5.39
C ALA A 199 8.59 -20.15 5.44
N ALA A 200 8.72 -21.03 4.44
CA ALA A 200 7.99 -22.30 4.40
C ALA A 200 8.34 -23.23 5.56
N ALA A 201 9.63 -23.32 5.93
CA ALA A 201 10.07 -24.09 7.08
C ALA A 201 9.56 -23.51 8.41
N LEU A 202 9.45 -22.19 8.51
CA LEU A 202 8.98 -21.50 9.71
C LEU A 202 7.52 -21.83 10.03
N ILE A 203 6.65 -21.87 9.02
CA ILE A 203 5.21 -22.17 9.23
C ILE A 203 4.93 -23.67 9.36
N LYS A 204 5.79 -24.53 8.80
CA LYS A 204 5.56 -25.97 8.73
C LYS A 204 5.56 -26.61 10.12
N GLY A 205 4.49 -27.33 10.44
CA GLY A 205 4.31 -28.03 11.71
C GLY A 205 4.07 -27.12 12.91
N LYS A 206 3.79 -25.82 12.70
CA LYS A 206 3.52 -24.85 13.78
C LYS A 206 2.05 -24.44 13.81
N ARG A 207 1.47 -24.31 15.00
CA ARG A 207 0.18 -23.64 15.20
C ARG A 207 0.40 -22.13 15.23
N GLY A 208 -0.19 -21.42 14.28
CA GLY A 208 0.09 -20.01 14.04
C GLY A 208 -1.08 -19.07 14.34
N ASN A 209 -0.80 -17.86 14.83
CA ASN A 209 -1.71 -16.70 14.76
C ASN A 209 -1.25 -15.74 13.67
N GLN A 210 -2.05 -15.61 12.59
CA GLN A 210 -1.57 -15.07 11.31
C GLN A 210 -2.59 -14.14 10.63
N HIS A 211 -2.12 -13.36 9.65
CA HIS A 211 -2.97 -12.53 8.76
C HIS A 211 -3.33 -13.28 7.46
N PHE A 212 -4.38 -12.86 6.76
CA PHE A 212 -5.03 -13.62 5.67
C PHE A 212 -4.09 -14.42 4.75
N ASP A 213 -3.10 -13.78 4.11
CA ASP A 213 -2.21 -14.47 3.15
C ASP A 213 -1.30 -15.50 3.84
N ILE A 214 -0.66 -15.12 4.95
CA ILE A 214 0.22 -16.01 5.73
C ILE A 214 -0.59 -17.13 6.41
N ALA A 215 -1.81 -16.82 6.86
CA ALA A 215 -2.74 -17.79 7.42
C ALA A 215 -3.14 -18.84 6.39
N SER A 216 -3.35 -18.41 5.14
CA SER A 216 -3.64 -19.33 4.03
C SER A 216 -2.44 -20.22 3.71
N GLU A 217 -1.21 -19.67 3.63
CA GLU A 217 0.00 -20.48 3.43
C GLU A 217 0.20 -21.51 4.56
N CYS A 218 -0.02 -21.09 5.81
CA CYS A 218 0.09 -21.95 6.97
C CYS A 218 -0.96 -23.09 6.93
N ALA A 219 -2.20 -22.76 6.61
CA ALA A 219 -3.27 -23.76 6.46
C ALA A 219 -2.98 -24.75 5.33
N ASP A 220 -2.45 -24.29 4.19
CA ASP A 220 -2.08 -25.15 3.07
C ASP A 220 -0.89 -26.06 3.42
N ALA A 221 0.09 -25.56 4.19
CA ALA A 221 1.27 -26.32 4.59
C ALA A 221 0.98 -27.39 5.66
N ASN A 222 0.04 -27.11 6.56
CA ASN A 222 -0.17 -27.90 7.78
C ASN A 222 -1.45 -28.73 7.76
N GLY A 223 -2.39 -28.42 6.87
CA GLY A 223 -3.66 -29.13 6.75
C GLY A 223 -4.57 -28.97 7.98
N VAL A 224 -5.62 -29.79 8.04
CA VAL A 224 -6.65 -29.71 9.09
C VAL A 224 -6.16 -30.15 10.47
N ASP A 225 -5.12 -30.98 10.52
CA ASP A 225 -4.61 -31.56 11.77
C ASP A 225 -3.83 -30.55 12.60
N MET A 226 -3.32 -29.49 11.97
CA MET A 226 -2.52 -28.43 12.59
C MET A 226 -3.06 -27.06 12.13
N PRO A 227 -4.24 -26.64 12.62
CA PRO A 227 -4.93 -25.48 12.10
C PRO A 227 -4.21 -24.17 12.44
N CYS A 228 -4.29 -23.21 11.50
CA CYS A 228 -3.92 -21.82 11.75
C CYS A 228 -5.10 -21.05 12.34
N THR A 229 -4.84 -20.23 13.36
CA THR A 229 -5.83 -19.31 13.93
C THR A 229 -5.56 -17.89 13.40
N MET A 230 -6.62 -17.13 13.14
CA MET A 230 -6.50 -15.73 12.72
C MET A 230 -7.22 -14.85 13.73
N MET A 231 -6.46 -13.96 14.38
CA MET A 231 -7.00 -13.03 15.37
C MET A 231 -7.29 -11.67 14.72
N LEU A 232 -8.57 -11.26 14.74
CA LEU A 232 -9.02 -9.99 14.18
C LEU A 232 -9.70 -9.16 15.27
N ARG A 233 -9.14 -7.99 15.59
CA ARG A 233 -9.79 -7.03 16.51
C ARG A 233 -11.08 -6.46 15.94
N THR A 234 -11.14 -6.30 14.62
CA THR A 234 -12.30 -5.73 13.93
C THR A 234 -12.60 -6.59 12.71
N LYS A 235 -13.86 -7.00 12.59
CA LYS A 235 -14.33 -7.77 11.44
C LYS A 235 -14.12 -6.95 10.16
N ARG A 236 -13.56 -7.61 9.15
CA ARG A 236 -13.36 -7.04 7.80
C ARG A 236 -14.33 -7.72 6.84
N TRP A 237 -14.83 -6.96 5.88
CA TRP A 237 -15.53 -7.52 4.73
C TRP A 237 -14.50 -8.15 3.80
N MET A 238 -14.73 -9.41 3.43
CA MET A 238 -13.89 -10.12 2.46
C MET A 238 -14.55 -10.07 1.09
N VAL A 239 -13.78 -9.68 0.08
CA VAL A 239 -14.18 -9.68 -1.32
C VAL A 239 -13.21 -10.60 -2.04
N TYR A 240 -13.75 -11.58 -2.78
CA TYR A 240 -12.96 -12.60 -3.47
C TYR A 240 -12.65 -12.18 -4.89
N GLU A 241 -11.54 -12.68 -5.46
CA GLU A 241 -11.22 -12.50 -6.88
C GLU A 241 -12.37 -13.01 -7.78
N SER A 242 -13.01 -14.13 -7.41
CA SER A 242 -14.18 -14.64 -8.13
C SER A 242 -15.31 -13.62 -8.23
N ALA A 243 -15.45 -12.73 -7.24
CA ALA A 243 -16.45 -11.68 -7.26
C ALA A 243 -16.19 -10.68 -8.41
N ILE A 244 -14.91 -10.38 -8.65
CA ILE A 244 -14.44 -9.48 -9.72
C ILE A 244 -14.68 -10.12 -11.09
N GLU A 245 -14.36 -11.40 -11.25
CA GLU A 245 -14.48 -12.11 -12.52
C GLU A 245 -15.94 -12.46 -12.88
N ARG A 246 -16.70 -12.92 -11.90
CA ARG A 246 -18.05 -13.46 -12.10
C ARG A 246 -19.12 -12.38 -12.09
N PHE A 247 -18.84 -11.25 -11.45
CA PHE A 247 -19.77 -10.15 -11.33
C PHE A 247 -19.09 -8.82 -11.69
N PRO A 248 -19.20 -8.36 -12.96
CA PRO A 248 -18.78 -7.01 -13.34
C PRO A 248 -19.52 -5.91 -12.56
N LEU A 249 -20.50 -6.26 -11.73
CA LEU A 249 -21.22 -5.38 -10.83
C LEU A 249 -20.32 -4.74 -9.76
N TYR A 250 -19.26 -5.40 -9.29
CA TYR A 250 -18.29 -4.75 -8.38
C TYR A 250 -17.62 -3.56 -9.07
N GLU A 251 -17.15 -3.77 -10.29
CA GLU A 251 -16.56 -2.74 -11.15
C GLU A 251 -17.59 -1.64 -11.52
N CYS A 252 -18.80 -2.04 -11.93
CA CYS A 252 -19.85 -1.10 -12.34
C CYS A 252 -20.37 -0.24 -11.18
N PHE A 253 -20.57 -0.83 -9.98
CA PHE A 253 -21.22 -0.16 -8.85
C PHE A 253 -20.27 0.53 -7.88
N TYR A 254 -18.99 0.19 -7.87
CA TYR A 254 -18.03 0.79 -6.94
C TYR A 254 -16.82 1.41 -7.62
N ARG A 255 -16.53 1.08 -8.89
CA ARG A 255 -15.29 1.50 -9.58
C ARG A 255 -15.52 2.19 -10.92
N SER A 256 -16.66 2.87 -11.06
CA SER A 256 -16.99 3.69 -12.23
C SER A 256 -17.20 5.17 -11.89
N ARG A 257 -17.01 6.06 -12.88
CA ARG A 257 -17.37 7.48 -12.72
C ARG A 257 -18.84 7.68 -12.34
N PHE A 258 -19.72 6.76 -12.75
CA PHE A 258 -21.13 6.80 -12.37
C PHE A 258 -21.32 6.45 -10.89
N SER A 259 -20.66 5.41 -10.39
CA SER A 259 -20.75 5.04 -8.97
C SER A 259 -20.27 6.15 -8.03
N GLU A 260 -19.31 6.94 -8.49
CA GLU A 260 -18.85 8.11 -7.76
C GLU A 260 -19.93 9.20 -7.57
N LEU A 261 -20.93 9.27 -8.47
CA LEU A 261 -22.05 10.22 -8.35
C LEU A 261 -23.09 9.77 -7.30
N LEU A 262 -23.05 8.49 -6.90
CA LEU A 262 -23.96 7.93 -5.91
C LEU A 262 -23.55 8.26 -4.48
N LEU A 263 -22.32 8.76 -4.28
CA LEU A 263 -21.68 8.94 -2.98
C LEU A 263 -21.49 10.41 -2.67
N HIS A 264 -21.81 10.79 -1.43
CA HIS A 264 -21.43 12.09 -0.89
C HIS A 264 -19.93 12.16 -0.67
N LYS A 265 -19.31 13.24 -1.12
CA LYS A 265 -17.87 13.49 -1.02
C LYS A 265 -17.58 14.73 -0.18
N PRO A 266 -16.50 14.72 0.63
CA PRO A 266 -16.07 15.93 1.33
C PRO A 266 -15.79 17.08 0.35
N GLY A 267 -16.35 18.26 0.63
CA GLY A 267 -16.15 19.45 -0.21
C GLY A 267 -16.90 19.43 -1.55
N GLU A 268 -17.87 18.53 -1.74
CA GLU A 268 -18.68 18.52 -2.96
C GLU A 268 -19.58 19.75 -3.09
N GLY A 269 -19.74 20.25 -4.32
CA GLY A 269 -20.66 21.36 -4.58
C GLY A 269 -22.13 20.97 -4.40
N VAL A 270 -23.00 21.97 -4.22
CA VAL A 270 -24.44 21.79 -4.00
C VAL A 270 -25.08 20.88 -5.05
N LEU A 271 -24.71 21.02 -6.33
CA LEU A 271 -25.25 20.19 -7.41
C LEU A 271 -24.90 18.70 -7.24
N LEU A 272 -23.65 18.39 -6.91
CA LEU A 272 -23.22 17.00 -6.68
C LEU A 272 -23.87 16.41 -5.44
N SER A 273 -24.03 17.22 -4.39
CA SER A 273 -24.72 16.79 -3.17
C SER A 273 -26.19 16.48 -3.39
N LEU A 274 -26.89 17.34 -4.15
CA LEU A 274 -28.28 17.09 -4.54
C LEU A 274 -28.40 15.84 -5.42
N LEU A 275 -27.47 15.65 -6.35
CA LEU A 275 -27.43 14.47 -7.21
C LEU A 275 -27.22 13.18 -6.40
N ALA A 276 -26.23 13.16 -5.49
CA ALA A 276 -25.98 12.01 -4.63
C ALA A 276 -27.17 11.70 -3.70
N THR A 277 -27.85 12.75 -3.20
CA THR A 277 -29.07 12.60 -2.40
C THR A 277 -30.21 12.00 -3.22
N PHE A 278 -30.44 12.51 -4.44
CA PHE A 278 -31.47 12.00 -5.35
C PHE A 278 -31.19 10.55 -5.77
N LEU A 279 -29.92 10.19 -5.95
CA LEU A 279 -29.49 8.85 -6.32
C LEU A 279 -29.36 7.90 -5.12
N ALA A 280 -29.63 8.34 -3.89
CA ALA A 280 -29.54 7.51 -2.69
C ALA A 280 -30.40 6.22 -2.74
N PRO A 281 -31.64 6.22 -3.29
CA PRO A 281 -32.40 4.97 -3.46
C PRO A 281 -31.70 3.98 -4.40
N LEU A 282 -31.05 4.47 -5.45
CA LEU A 282 -30.30 3.64 -6.39
C LEU A 282 -29.03 3.07 -5.71
N ARG A 283 -28.31 3.88 -4.94
CA ARG A 283 -27.20 3.42 -4.10
C ARG A 283 -27.63 2.33 -3.12
N TRP A 284 -28.78 2.50 -2.46
CA TRP A 284 -29.33 1.50 -1.57
C TRP A 284 -29.65 0.20 -2.30
N LEU A 285 -30.28 0.28 -3.47
CA LEU A 285 -30.58 -0.90 -4.30
C LEU A 285 -29.31 -1.65 -4.69
N PHE A 286 -28.30 -0.94 -5.20
CA PHE A 286 -27.02 -1.55 -5.58
C PHE A 286 -26.30 -2.19 -4.38
N SER A 287 -26.31 -1.54 -3.23
CA SER A 287 -25.70 -2.07 -2.00
C SER A 287 -26.40 -3.36 -1.55
N ASN A 288 -27.72 -3.45 -1.68
CA ASN A 288 -28.47 -4.67 -1.37
C ASN A 288 -28.20 -5.80 -2.35
N ILE A 289 -28.11 -5.50 -3.65
CA ILE A 289 -27.76 -6.48 -4.68
C ILE A 289 -26.34 -7.02 -4.42
N ALA A 290 -25.37 -6.12 -4.24
CA ALA A 290 -23.98 -6.48 -3.93
C ALA A 290 -23.88 -7.32 -2.66
N GLY A 291 -24.59 -6.92 -1.58
CA GLY A 291 -24.62 -7.67 -0.32
C GLY A 291 -25.17 -9.09 -0.48
N LYS A 292 -26.26 -9.27 -1.24
CA LYS A 292 -26.83 -10.61 -1.52
C LYS A 292 -25.89 -11.47 -2.36
N LEU A 293 -25.24 -10.89 -3.37
CA LEU A 293 -24.29 -11.62 -4.21
C LEU A 293 -23.06 -12.08 -3.40
N LEU A 294 -22.50 -11.21 -2.56
CA LEU A 294 -21.42 -11.56 -1.66
C LEU A 294 -21.83 -12.66 -0.66
N GLN A 295 -23.07 -12.64 -0.16
CA GLN A 295 -23.58 -13.71 0.70
C GLN A 295 -23.72 -15.05 -0.05
N MET A 296 -24.18 -15.02 -1.30
CA MET A 296 -24.26 -16.22 -2.14
C MET A 296 -22.86 -16.78 -2.44
N GLU A 297 -21.90 -15.93 -2.79
CA GLU A 297 -20.51 -16.34 -2.97
C GLU A 297 -19.92 -16.90 -1.69
N HIS A 298 -20.15 -16.26 -0.53
CA HIS A 298 -19.66 -16.76 0.74
C HIS A 298 -20.28 -18.11 1.12
N ALA A 299 -21.56 -18.35 0.80
CA ALA A 299 -22.20 -19.65 0.97
C ALA A 299 -21.57 -20.72 0.07
N ILE A 300 -21.21 -20.37 -1.17
CA ILE A 300 -20.47 -21.26 -2.07
C ILE A 300 -19.05 -21.49 -1.52
N ALA A 301 -18.36 -20.43 -1.10
CA ALA A 301 -17.01 -20.50 -0.56
C ALA A 301 -16.93 -21.43 0.66
N LYS A 302 -17.93 -21.42 1.57
CA LYS A 302 -18.03 -22.37 2.69
C LYS A 302 -18.05 -23.85 2.27
N THR A 303 -18.44 -24.16 1.04
CA THR A 303 -18.42 -25.55 0.51
C THR A 303 -17.10 -25.94 -0.16
N CYS A 304 -16.18 -24.99 -0.37
CA CYS A 304 -14.85 -25.26 -0.92
C CYS A 304 -13.88 -25.75 0.16
N ASN A 305 -12.98 -26.68 -0.21
CA ASN A 305 -11.95 -27.26 0.69
C ASN A 305 -11.14 -26.21 1.47
N TRP A 306 -10.86 -25.04 0.88
CA TRP A 306 -10.17 -23.92 1.53
C TRP A 306 -10.87 -23.45 2.81
N TYR A 307 -12.19 -23.23 2.75
CA TYR A 307 -12.96 -22.86 3.92
C TYR A 307 -13.07 -24.02 4.91
N GLN A 308 -13.12 -25.28 4.47
CA GLN A 308 -13.16 -26.40 5.41
C GLN A 308 -11.83 -26.54 6.18
N ASN A 309 -10.70 -26.25 5.54
CA ASN A 309 -9.37 -26.23 6.18
C ASN A 309 -9.18 -25.07 7.16
N ILE A 310 -9.82 -23.91 6.91
CA ILE A 310 -9.82 -22.76 7.82
C ILE A 310 -11.00 -22.81 8.81
N ALA A 311 -12.07 -23.57 8.51
CA ALA A 311 -13.30 -23.60 9.32
C ALA A 311 -13.39 -24.77 10.29
N SER A 312 -12.56 -25.82 10.15
CA SER A 312 -12.35 -26.79 11.21
C SER A 312 -11.81 -26.14 12.49
N SER A 313 -11.21 -24.94 12.40
CA SER A 313 -10.85 -24.07 13.53
C SER A 313 -11.85 -22.93 13.84
N ASN A 314 -12.92 -22.75 13.04
CA ASN A 314 -13.94 -21.68 13.25
C ASN A 314 -15.21 -22.14 13.99
N GLN A 315 -15.23 -23.30 14.65
CA GLN A 315 -16.43 -23.72 15.39
C GLN A 315 -16.78 -22.81 16.59
N SER A 316 -15.93 -21.85 16.97
CA SER A 316 -16.24 -20.85 18.00
C SER A 316 -16.87 -19.55 17.47
N LEU A 317 -17.04 -19.37 16.15
CA LEU A 317 -17.38 -18.05 15.57
C LEU A 317 -18.88 -17.79 15.30
N LEU A 318 -19.79 -18.64 15.77
CA LEU A 318 -21.23 -18.43 15.61
C LEU A 318 -21.99 -17.89 16.83
N ASN A 319 -21.34 -17.66 17.98
CA ASN A 319 -21.96 -16.90 19.07
C ASN A 319 -20.89 -16.13 19.86
N GLY A 320 -20.93 -14.80 19.74
CA GLY A 320 -20.36 -13.85 20.71
C GLY A 320 -18.84 -13.84 20.85
N LEU A 321 -18.21 -12.70 20.51
CA LEU A 321 -17.01 -12.24 21.22
C LEU A 321 -17.12 -10.73 21.39
N SER A 322 -17.45 -10.36 22.62
CA SER A 322 -17.35 -9.01 23.18
C SER A 322 -15.88 -8.75 23.52
N ILE A 323 -15.31 -7.64 23.05
CA ILE A 323 -14.09 -7.10 23.64
C ILE A 323 -14.56 -6.08 24.66
N ASP A 324 -14.94 -6.62 25.81
CA ASP A 324 -14.96 -6.04 27.16
C ASP A 324 -15.73 -7.04 28.02
N GLY A 325 -15.03 -7.66 28.98
CA GLY A 325 -15.61 -8.56 29.99
C GLY A 325 -15.35 -10.06 29.77
N GLU A 326 -14.53 -10.62 30.67
CA GLU A 326 -14.54 -12.00 31.18
C GLU A 326 -14.60 -13.16 30.17
N GLY A 327 -13.43 -13.51 29.63
CA GLY A 327 -13.19 -14.77 28.95
C GLY A 327 -11.80 -14.82 28.33
N GLU A 328 -10.80 -15.35 29.05
CA GLU A 328 -9.48 -15.62 28.49
C GLU A 328 -9.58 -16.85 27.57
N LEU A 329 -9.69 -16.62 26.26
CA LEU A 329 -9.46 -17.67 25.28
C LEU A 329 -7.94 -17.88 25.17
N VAL A 330 -7.42 -18.90 25.84
CA VAL A 330 -6.03 -19.33 25.68
C VAL A 330 -5.92 -20.13 24.37
N VAL A 331 -5.22 -19.57 23.39
CA VAL A 331 -4.93 -20.25 22.12
C VAL A 331 -3.50 -20.76 22.16
N GLU A 332 -3.33 -22.07 22.31
CA GLU A 332 -2.01 -22.72 22.18
C GLU A 332 -1.45 -22.44 20.78
N SER A 333 -0.30 -21.75 20.72
CA SER A 333 0.35 -21.35 19.48
C SER A 333 1.86 -21.51 19.62
N ASP A 334 2.53 -21.92 18.54
CA ASP A 334 3.99 -22.03 18.47
C ASP A 334 4.62 -20.81 17.77
N LEU A 335 3.80 -20.08 16.99
CA LEU A 335 4.21 -18.92 16.19
C LEU A 335 3.14 -17.83 16.17
N VAL A 336 3.52 -16.59 16.40
CA VAL A 336 2.66 -15.42 16.25
C VAL A 336 3.29 -14.44 15.28
N ILE A 337 2.55 -14.07 14.22
CA ILE A 337 3.00 -13.01 13.30
C ILE A 337 2.01 -11.86 13.32
N PHE A 338 2.50 -10.69 13.72
CA PHE A 338 1.72 -9.45 13.70
C PHE A 338 1.70 -8.83 12.30
N ALA A 339 0.51 -8.54 11.78
CA ALA A 339 0.32 -7.80 10.54
C ALA A 339 -0.44 -6.49 10.81
N THR A 340 0.25 -5.56 11.48
CA THR A 340 -0.33 -4.31 12.00
C THR A 340 0.02 -3.10 11.11
N GLY A 341 0.55 -3.33 9.91
CA GLY A 341 1.03 -2.31 8.99
C GLY A 341 2.39 -1.75 9.40
N SER A 342 2.73 -0.56 8.93
CA SER A 342 4.00 0.12 9.21
C SER A 342 3.79 1.35 10.11
N LYS A 343 4.82 1.71 10.88
CA LYS A 343 4.89 2.99 11.61
C LYS A 343 5.71 3.98 10.81
N GLU A 344 5.21 5.20 10.66
CA GLU A 344 6.03 6.32 10.17
C GLU A 344 7.02 6.78 11.24
N THR A 345 8.32 6.72 10.94
CA THR A 345 9.42 7.18 11.82
C THR A 345 9.54 8.70 11.87
N ARG A 346 10.16 9.25 12.92
CA ARG A 346 10.34 10.71 13.10
C ARG A 346 11.26 11.34 12.04
N SER A 347 12.23 10.59 11.49
CA SER A 347 13.05 11.03 10.35
C SER A 347 12.27 11.00 9.04
N GLN A 348 11.45 9.96 8.83
CA GLN A 348 10.48 9.94 7.73
C GLN A 348 9.43 11.04 7.87
N ARG A 349 9.12 11.56 9.06
CA ARG A 349 8.23 12.73 9.26
C ARG A 349 8.89 14.08 8.93
N HIS A 350 10.21 14.21 9.08
CA HIS A 350 10.94 15.42 8.66
C HIS A 350 11.27 15.38 7.16
N LEU A 351 11.53 14.19 6.61
CA LEU A 351 11.68 13.96 5.17
C LEU A 351 10.32 13.93 4.44
N HIS A 352 9.25 13.46 5.08
CA HIS A 352 7.85 13.74 4.71
C HIS A 352 7.47 15.14 5.21
N ILE A 353 8.12 16.18 4.68
CA ILE A 353 7.27 17.27 4.19
C ILE A 353 6.48 16.62 3.05
N GLN A 354 5.25 16.22 3.35
CA GLN A 354 4.36 15.43 2.50
C GLN A 354 4.25 16.02 1.09
N MET A 355 5.14 15.61 0.19
CA MET A 355 5.07 15.98 -1.20
C MET A 355 3.96 15.17 -1.89
N VAL A 356 2.88 15.91 -2.20
CA VAL A 356 1.87 15.70 -3.25
C VAL A 356 0.62 14.87 -2.94
N PHE A 357 0.50 14.10 -1.85
CA PHE A 357 -0.81 13.45 -1.54
C PHE A 357 -1.44 13.82 -0.20
N ASP A 358 -0.67 14.12 0.84
CA ASP A 358 -1.28 14.28 2.18
C ASP A 358 -1.71 15.72 2.53
N ARG A 359 -1.26 16.79 1.84
CA ARG A 359 -1.90 18.12 1.98
C ARG A 359 -3.09 18.34 1.04
N LEU A 360 -3.25 17.55 -0.02
CA LEU A 360 -4.54 17.40 -0.69
C LEU A 360 -5.58 16.79 0.27
N TRP A 361 -5.14 15.92 1.18
CA TRP A 361 -5.96 15.32 2.24
C TRP A 361 -6.13 16.21 3.50
N GLN A 362 -5.13 17.01 3.88
CA GLN A 362 -5.24 17.97 4.99
C GLN A 362 -6.08 19.21 4.63
N LEU A 363 -6.12 19.64 3.35
CA LEU A 363 -7.08 20.65 2.87
C LEU A 363 -8.54 20.19 3.01
N ILE A 364 -8.78 18.88 3.02
CA ILE A 364 -10.10 18.29 3.28
C ILE A 364 -10.41 18.24 4.79
N LYS A 365 -9.39 18.19 5.66
CA LYS A 365 -9.57 18.12 7.12
C LYS A 365 -9.72 19.48 7.81
N HIS A 366 -9.13 20.55 7.29
CA HIS A 366 -9.09 21.83 8.03
C HIS A 366 -10.40 22.66 7.97
N HIS A 367 -11.43 22.17 7.29
CA HIS A 367 -12.75 22.83 7.25
C HIS A 367 -13.90 22.10 7.95
N TYR A 368 -13.71 20.88 8.46
CA TYR A 368 -14.75 20.19 9.21
C TYR A 368 -14.16 19.40 10.37
N SER A 369 -14.23 20.01 11.56
CA SER A 369 -14.07 19.30 12.81
C SER A 369 -15.31 18.44 13.07
N SER A 370 -15.05 17.27 13.64
CA SER A 370 -16.00 16.28 14.18
C SER A 370 -16.43 15.12 13.26
N LEU A 371 -16.15 13.94 13.81
CA LEU A 371 -16.78 12.62 13.63
C LEU A 371 -16.14 11.63 12.65
N GLN A 372 -15.47 10.70 13.31
CA GLN A 372 -14.98 9.39 12.90
C GLN A 372 -16.12 8.55 12.29
N THR A 373 -15.88 7.96 11.12
CA THR A 373 -16.08 6.53 10.78
C THR A 373 -15.58 6.35 9.34
N PHE A 374 -14.34 5.88 9.17
CA PHE A 374 -13.79 5.53 7.86
C PHE A 374 -13.61 4.02 7.74
N PHE A 375 -14.17 3.44 6.67
CA PHE A 375 -13.80 2.12 6.20
C PHE A 375 -12.34 2.15 5.71
N PHE A 376 -11.43 1.65 6.54
CA PHE A 376 -10.05 1.40 6.12
C PHE A 376 -10.01 0.12 5.27
N PHE A 377 -9.89 0.22 3.95
CA PHE A 377 -9.25 -0.85 3.19
C PHE A 377 -7.74 -0.57 3.20
N SER A 378 -6.99 -1.33 3.98
CA SER A 378 -5.54 -1.38 3.87
C SER A 378 -5.21 -2.31 2.72
N SER A 379 -5.13 -1.77 1.50
CA SER A 379 -4.56 -2.48 0.37
C SER A 379 -3.81 -1.49 -0.53
N VAL A 380 -2.68 -1.97 -1.04
CA VAL A 380 -1.70 -1.26 -1.87
C VAL A 380 -2.38 -0.79 -3.16
N THR A 381 -3.06 0.35 -3.11
CA THR A 381 -3.66 0.99 -4.28
C THR A 381 -2.89 2.27 -4.56
N CYS A 382 -2.05 2.20 -5.60
CA CYS A 382 -1.40 3.36 -6.19
C CYS A 382 -2.51 4.22 -6.80
N SER A 383 -2.78 5.36 -6.20
CA SER A 383 -3.85 6.28 -6.60
C SER A 383 -3.55 6.89 -7.98
N HIS A 384 -4.24 6.39 -9.00
CA HIS A 384 -4.45 7.08 -10.27
C HIS A 384 -5.62 8.05 -10.12
N THR A 385 -5.37 9.35 -10.27
CA THR A 385 -6.42 10.32 -10.64
C THR A 385 -5.93 11.27 -11.73
N CYS A 386 -6.36 10.95 -12.95
CA CYS A 386 -6.87 11.84 -13.99
C CYS A 386 -6.49 13.33 -13.92
N PHE A 387 -5.57 13.74 -14.81
CA PHE A 387 -5.59 15.07 -15.41
C PHE A 387 -6.78 15.15 -16.38
N GLN A 388 -7.76 16.02 -16.10
CA GLN A 388 -8.61 16.60 -17.15
C GLN A 388 -8.75 18.11 -16.92
N ARG A 389 -8.49 18.83 -18.01
CA ARG A 389 -8.36 20.27 -18.16
C ARG A 389 -9.74 20.88 -18.42
N VAL A 390 -10.22 21.75 -17.53
CA VAL A 390 -11.24 22.81 -17.75
C VAL A 390 -11.00 23.77 -16.57
N GLY A 391 -10.56 25.02 -16.70
CA GLY A 391 -10.98 26.11 -17.57
C GLY A 391 -11.10 27.31 -16.65
#